data_AF-A0A949TLI1-F1
#
_entry.id   AF-A0A949TLI1-F1
#
_cell.length_a   1.000
_cell.length_b   1.000
_cell.length_c   1.000
_cell.angle_alpha   90.00
_cell.angle_beta   90.00
_cell.angle_gamma   90.00
#
_symmetry.space_group_name_H-M   'P 1'
#
loop_
_entity.id
_entity.type
_entity.pdbx_description
1 polymer ?
#
loop_
_entity_poly.entity_id
_entity_poly.type
_entity_poly.pdbx_seq_one_letter_code
_entity_poly.pdbx_strand_id
1 'polypeptide(L)' 'MIENREFADFIITVLKCFFILFFFGLFLPEFLDYILYNFIIRPNVYDNSIFVHNLVRKNLDVIYNYIYVFQRFLGI' A
#
# COMPACT_ATOMS: atom_id res chain seq x y z
N MET A 1 23.78 -32.63 -8.01
CA MET A 1 23.07 -31.82 -9.04
C MET A 1 21.59 -31.58 -8.72
N ILE A 2 20.97 -32.37 -7.82
CA ILE A 2 19.56 -32.22 -7.37
C ILE A 2 19.40 -31.10 -6.33
N GLU A 3 20.32 -31.00 -5.35
CA GLU A 3 20.34 -29.92 -4.33
C GLU A 3 20.29 -28.50 -4.91
N ASN A 4 21.02 -28.25 -6.00
CA ASN A 4 21.05 -26.92 -6.64
C ASN A 4 19.69 -26.51 -7.21
N ARG A 5 18.84 -27.47 -7.60
CA ARG A 5 17.49 -27.17 -8.10
C ARG A 5 16.54 -26.85 -6.96
N GLU A 6 16.58 -27.62 -5.88
CA GLU A 6 15.74 -27.38 -4.70
C GLU A 6 16.08 -26.04 -4.03
N PHE A 7 17.38 -25.71 -3.96
CA PHE A 7 17.83 -24.42 -3.46
C PHE A 7 17.37 -23.25 -4.36
N ALA A 8 17.44 -23.42 -5.68
CA ALA A 8 16.93 -22.41 -6.61
C ALA A 8 15.42 -22.21 -6.47
N ASP A 9 14.64 -23.29 -6.34
CA ASP A 9 13.19 -23.21 -6.14
C ASP A 9 12.82 -22.53 -4.82
N PHE A 10 13.60 -22.78 -3.76
CA PHE A 10 13.46 -22.08 -2.48
C PHE A 10 13.69 -20.58 -2.63
N ILE A 11 14.79 -20.16 -3.26
CA ILE A 11 15.12 -18.75 -3.48
C ILE A 11 14.06 -18.06 -4.36
N ILE A 12 13.58 -18.73 -5.41
CA ILE A 12 12.50 -18.22 -6.26
C ILE A 12 11.23 -17.99 -5.44
N THR A 13 10.91 -18.91 -4.54
CA THR A 13 9.72 -18.81 -3.68
C THR A 13 9.86 -17.64 -2.69
N VAL A 14 11.02 -17.48 -2.06
CA VAL A 14 11.32 -16.36 -1.17
C VAL A 14 11.20 -15.03 -1.92
N LEU A 15 11.77 -14.92 -3.12
CA LEU A 15 11.68 -13.72 -3.94
C LEU A 15 10.24 -13.41 -4.33
N LYS A 16 9.43 -14.40 -4.69
CA LYS A 16 8.00 -14.19 -4.98
C LYS A 16 7.26 -13.63 -3.77
N CYS A 17 7.46 -14.20 -2.59
CA CYS A 17 6.85 -13.69 -1.36
C CYS A 17 7.31 -12.26 -1.05
N PHE A 18 8.61 -11.98 -1.21
CA PHE A 18 9.15 -10.64 -1.03
C PHE A 18 8.54 -9.64 -2.01
N PHE A 19 8.40 -10.00 -3.29
CA PHE A 19 7.75 -9.15 -4.29
C PHE A 19 6.30 -8.87 -3.95
N ILE A 20 5.55 -9.85 -3.46
CA ILE A 20 4.16 -9.65 -3.02
C ILE A 20 4.13 -8.65 -1.85
N LEU A 21 4.96 -8.85 -0.82
CA LEU A 21 5.01 -7.94 0.33
C LEU A 21 5.43 -6.53 -0.07
N PHE A 22 6.44 -6.40 -0.94
CA PHE A 22 6.90 -5.11 -1.44
C PHE A 22 5.82 -4.41 -2.27
N PHE A 23 5.18 -5.14 -3.17
CA PHE A 23 4.15 -4.59 -4.03
C PHE A 23 2.93 -4.14 -3.23
N PHE A 24 2.41 -4.99 -2.34
CA PHE A 24 1.21 -4.67 -1.56
C PHE A 24 1.48 -3.72 -0.39
N GLY A 25 2.66 -3.78 0.21
CA GLY A 25 3.01 -2.99 1.40
C GLY A 25 3.53 -1.58 1.10
N LEU A 26 4.19 -1.39 -0.05
CA LEU A 26 4.82 -0.10 -0.40
C LEU A 26 4.29 0.47 -1.70
N PHE A 27 4.31 -0.31 -2.79
CA PHE A 27 4.01 0.23 -4.11
C PHE A 27 2.50 0.51 -4.31
N LEU A 28 1.65 -0.44 -3.92
CA LEU A 28 0.21 -0.35 -4.06
C LEU A 28 -0.39 0.84 -3.30
N PRO A 29 -0.05 1.11 -2.02
CA PRO A 29 -0.62 2.26 -1.31
C PRO A 29 -0.24 3.59 -1.98
N GLU A 30 1.03 3.79 -2.35
CA GLU A 30 1.45 5.02 -3.06
C GLU A 30 0.76 5.19 -4.42
N PHE A 31 0.61 4.10 -5.17
CA PHE A 31 -0.08 4.12 -6.45
C PHE A 31 -1.57 4.45 -6.28
N LEU A 32 -2.22 3.86 -5.28
CA LEU A 32 -3.61 4.12 -4.97
C LEU A 32 -3.81 5.58 -4.56
N ASP A 33 -2.94 6.11 -3.71
CA ASP A 33 -2.97 7.52 -3.28
C ASP A 33 -2.80 8.47 -4.46
N TYR A 34 -1.89 8.18 -5.39
CA TYR A 34 -1.72 8.99 -6.60
C TYR A 34 -2.96 8.97 -7.50
N ILE A 35 -3.56 7.79 -7.71
CA ILE A 35 -4.80 7.65 -8.48
C ILE A 35 -5.94 8.41 -7.81
N LEU A 36 -6.14 8.21 -6.50
CA LEU A 36 -7.16 8.87 -5.70
C LEU A 36 -7.00 10.39 -5.76
N TYR A 37 -5.76 10.88 -5.60
CA TYR A 37 -5.47 12.31 -5.70
C TYR A 37 -5.80 12.87 -7.09
N ASN A 38 -5.31 12.23 -8.14
CA ASN A 38 -5.51 12.75 -9.50
C ASN A 38 -6.97 12.61 -9.98
N PHE A 39 -7.70 11.59 -9.52
CA PHE A 39 -9.08 11.32 -9.94
C PHE A 39 -10.13 12.05 -9.08
N ILE A 40 -9.88 12.25 -7.79
CA ILE A 40 -10.85 12.85 -6.86
C ILE A 40 -10.52 14.31 -6.56
N ILE A 41 -9.25 14.64 -6.32
CA ILE A 41 -8.86 15.98 -5.84
C ILE A 41 -8.69 16.95 -7.01
N ARG A 42 -8.16 16.48 -8.14
CA ARG A 42 -7.88 17.35 -9.30
C ARG A 42 -9.12 17.88 -10.05
N PRO A 43 -10.26 17.16 -10.18
CA PRO A 43 -11.44 17.73 -10.86
C PRO A 43 -12.31 18.62 -9.96
N ASN A 44 -12.16 18.59 -8.63
CA ASN A 44 -13.06 19.28 -7.69
C ASN A 44 -12.42 20.48 -6.99
N VAL A 45 -11.84 21.39 -7.79
CA VAL A 45 -11.72 22.80 -7.41
C VAL A 45 -13.11 23.44 -7.53
N TYR A 46 -14.07 23.02 -6.71
CA TYR A 46 -15.30 23.78 -6.49
C TYR A 46 -15.80 23.58 -5.06
N ASP A 47 -15.94 24.73 -4.41
CA ASP A 47 -16.31 24.96 -3.02
C ASP A 47 -17.60 24.21 -2.62
N ASN A 48 -17.64 23.71 -1.37
CA ASN A 48 -18.80 23.12 -0.66
C ASN A 48 -19.07 21.60 -0.72
N SER A 49 -18.10 20.73 -0.42
CA SER A 49 -18.42 19.31 -0.14
C SER A 49 -18.01 18.84 1.26
N ILE A 50 -18.84 19.20 2.25
CA ILE A 50 -18.82 18.64 3.62
C ILE A 50 -18.89 17.09 3.61
N PHE A 51 -19.41 16.50 2.53
CA PHE A 51 -19.54 15.06 2.35
C PHE A 51 -18.20 14.35 2.04
N VAL A 52 -17.28 14.99 1.31
CA VAL A 52 -15.98 14.38 0.94
C VAL A 52 -14.99 14.50 2.09
N HIS A 53 -15.05 15.57 2.88
CA HIS A 53 -14.15 15.72 4.04
C HIS A 53 -14.30 14.58 5.05
N ASN A 54 -15.53 14.14 5.36
CA ASN A 54 -15.75 13.06 6.33
C ASN A 54 -15.39 11.67 5.79
N LEU A 55 -15.61 11.40 4.51
CA LEU A 55 -15.29 10.10 3.89
C LEU A 55 -13.78 9.95 3.65
N VAL A 56 -13.12 11.03 3.25
CA VAL A 56 -11.66 11.10 3.12
C VAL A 56 -10.99 11.07 4.49
N ARG A 57 -11.50 11.78 5.52
CA ARG A 57 -10.96 11.66 6.89
C ARG A 57 -11.01 10.24 7.42
N LYS A 58 -12.15 9.55 7.25
CA LYS A 58 -12.33 8.19 7.73
C LYS A 58 -11.42 7.19 7.01
N ASN A 59 -11.16 7.40 5.71
CA ASN A 59 -10.20 6.58 4.96
C ASN A 59 -8.75 6.94 5.30
N LEU A 60 -8.44 8.21 5.55
CA LEU A 60 -7.12 8.63 6.03
C LEU A 60 -6.83 8.07 7.42
N ASP A 61 -7.81 8.00 8.32
CA ASP A 61 -7.66 7.35 9.63
C ASP A 61 -7.38 5.85 9.48
N VAL A 62 -7.99 5.18 8.49
CA VAL A 62 -7.72 3.77 8.19
C VAL A 62 -6.30 3.59 7.63
N ILE A 63 -5.88 4.47 6.72
CA ILE A 63 -4.52 4.46 6.15
C ILE A 63 -3.49 4.77 7.24
N TYR A 64 -3.74 5.76 8.10
CA TYR A 64 -2.88 6.09 9.24
C TYR A 64 -2.80 4.94 10.23
N ASN A 65 -3.92 4.28 10.55
CA ASN A 65 -3.90 3.11 11.41
C ASN A 65 -3.14 1.94 10.77
N TYR A 66 -3.25 1.76 9.45
CA TYR A 66 -2.49 0.75 8.73
C TYR A 66 -0.99 1.03 8.79
N ILE A 67 -0.58 2.26 8.47
CA ILE A 67 0.82 2.72 8.57
C ILE A 67 1.34 2.58 10.00
N TYR A 68 0.55 2.97 10.99
CA TYR A 68 0.90 2.89 12.41
C TYR A 68 1.10 1.44 12.86
N VAL A 69 0.18 0.53 12.52
CA VAL A 69 0.32 -0.90 12.85
C VAL A 69 1.53 -1.50 12.13
N PHE A 70 1.77 -1.09 10.89
CA PHE A 70 2.90 -1.55 10.10
C PHE A 70 4.25 -1.07 10.66
N GLN A 71 4.36 0.21 11.03
CA GLN A 71 5.52 0.79 11.70
C GLN A 71 5.80 0.06 13.03
N ARG A 72 4.76 -0.16 13.82
CA ARG A 72 4.86 -0.87 15.10
C ARG A 72 5.25 -2.33 14.93
N PHE A 73 4.82 -2.99 13.86
CA PHE A 73 5.26 -4.34 13.50
C PHE A 73 6.74 -4.38 13.10
N LEU A 74 7.23 -3.34 12.42
CA LEU A 74 8.63 -3.18 12.05
C LEU A 74 9.53 -2.69 13.21
N GLY A 75 8.94 -2.32 14.35
CA GLY A 75 9.68 -1.82 15.52
C GLY A 75 10.25 -0.41 15.36
N ILE A 76 9.67 0.38 14.46
CA ILE A 76 10.04 1.78 14.16
C ILE A 76 8.95 2.72 14.68
#